data_AF-A0A426YFL5-F1
#
_entry.id   AF-A0A426YFL5-F1
#
_cell.length_a   1.000
_cell.length_b   1.000
_cell.length_c   1.000
_cell.angle_alpha   90.00
_cell.angle_beta   90.00
_cell.angle_gamma   90.00
#
_symmetry.space_group_name_H-M   'P 1'
#
loop_
_entity.id
_entity.type
_entity.pdbx_description
1 polymer ?
#
loop_
_entity_poly.entity_id
_entity_poly.type
_entity_poly.pdbx_seq_one_letter_code
_entity_poly.pdbx_strand_id
1 'polypeptide(L)'
;MGYTRRHEPGAGDLVHILAYYGSSGPSSSEDLDNLLLNIRDGRYLRAKNMLLKLNKLKVPIKWEHVTKIAGDGVAPGRVHIARALVEAGHVENLREAFNRYLYDGGPAYAM
;
A
#
# COMPACT_ATOMS: atom_id res chain seq x y z
N MET A 1 21.09 -10.00 10.91
CA MET A 1 20.66 -8.76 11.59
C MET A 1 19.14 -8.68 11.52
N GLY A 2 18.44 -9.12 12.57
CA GLY A 2 16.99 -9.11 12.64
C GLY A 2 16.47 -7.71 12.95
N TYR A 3 15.42 -7.28 12.23
CA TYR A 3 14.73 -6.03 12.50
C TYR A 3 13.80 -6.27 13.70
N THR A 4 14.20 -5.81 14.89
CA THR A 4 13.31 -5.81 16.05
C THR A 4 12.23 -4.76 15.83
N ARG A 5 10.99 -5.23 15.58
CA ARG A 5 9.78 -4.40 15.63
C ARG A 5 9.75 -3.74 17.01
N ARG A 6 9.94 -2.42 17.09
CA ARG A 6 9.59 -1.67 18.31
C ARG A 6 8.06 -1.64 18.37
N HIS A 7 7.50 -2.41 19.30
CA HIS A 7 6.08 -2.51 19.54
C HIS A 7 5.61 -1.24 20.28
N GLU A 8 5.05 -0.28 19.54
CA GLU A 8 4.32 0.85 20.11
C GLU A 8 2.99 0.32 20.67
N PRO A 9 2.70 0.45 21.99
CA PRO A 9 1.45 -0.02 22.56
C PRO A 9 0.30 0.85 22.04
N GLY A 10 -0.56 0.29 21.19
CA GLY A 10 -1.75 0.96 20.63
C GLY A 10 -1.98 0.74 19.13
N ALA A 11 -0.98 0.27 18.39
CA ALA A 11 -1.15 -0.16 17.00
C ALA A 11 -1.48 -1.64 16.95
N GLY A 12 -2.73 -2.00 16.64
CA GLY A 12 -3.08 -3.39 16.35
C GLY A 12 -2.21 -3.94 15.22
N ASP A 13 -1.80 -5.20 15.32
CA ASP A 13 -1.01 -5.84 14.28
C ASP A 13 -1.78 -5.88 12.96
N LEU A 14 -1.11 -5.50 11.86
CA LEU A 14 -1.65 -5.69 10.52
C LEU A 14 -1.69 -7.20 10.23
N VAL A 15 -2.90 -7.75 10.15
CA VAL A 15 -3.14 -9.15 9.79
C VAL A 15 -3.67 -9.26 8.36
N HIS A 16 -3.28 -10.33 7.67
CA HIS A 16 -3.83 -10.70 6.38
C HIS A 16 -4.67 -11.95 6.58
N ILE A 17 -5.94 -11.91 6.19
CA ILE A 17 -6.89 -13.02 6.35
C ILE A 17 -7.23 -13.54 4.95
N LEU A 18 -7.09 -14.85 4.77
CA LEU A 18 -7.52 -15.56 3.57
C LEU A 18 -8.82 -16.30 3.90
N ALA A 19 -9.89 -15.99 3.17
CA ALA A 19 -11.19 -16.63 3.34
C ALA A 19 -11.49 -17.58 2.18
N TYR A 20 -11.92 -18.80 2.51
CA TYR A 20 -12.39 -19.80 1.55
C TYR A 20 -13.88 -20.05 1.77
N TYR A 21 -14.66 -20.08 0.69
CA TYR A 21 -16.08 -20.36 0.73
C TYR A 21 -16.39 -21.61 -0.09
N GLY A 22 -17.37 -22.40 0.35
CA GLY A 22 -17.95 -23.47 -0.46
C GLY A 22 -18.86 -22.92 -1.56
N SER A 23 -19.59 -23.80 -2.26
CA SER A 23 -20.45 -23.43 -3.40
C SER A 23 -21.53 -22.39 -3.08
N SER A 24 -21.88 -22.21 -1.81
CA SER A 24 -22.92 -21.29 -1.34
C SER A 24 -22.41 -19.88 -1.03
N GLY A 25 -21.10 -19.62 -1.07
CA GLY A 25 -20.54 -18.30 -0.77
C GLY A 25 -20.67 -17.86 0.72
N PRO A 26 -20.35 -16.60 1.04
CA PRO A 26 -20.56 -16.03 2.38
C PRO A 26 -22.05 -15.86 2.68
N SER A 27 -22.46 -16.12 3.93
CA SER A 27 -23.85 -15.95 4.38
C SER A 27 -24.36 -14.49 4.32
N SER A 28 -23.46 -13.51 4.32
CA SER A 28 -23.75 -12.07 4.23
C SER A 28 -22.87 -11.43 3.14
N SER A 29 -23.15 -11.72 1.86
CA SER A 29 -22.32 -11.23 0.75
C SER A 29 -22.30 -9.71 0.64
N GLU A 30 -23.44 -9.04 0.83
CA GLU A 30 -23.55 -7.59 0.69
C GLU A 30 -22.72 -6.83 1.74
N ASP A 31 -22.78 -7.24 3.01
CA ASP A 31 -21.96 -6.67 4.07
C ASP A 31 -20.46 -6.87 3.82
N LEU A 32 -20.08 -8.06 3.34
CA LEU A 32 -18.70 -8.37 3.00
C LEU A 32 -18.21 -7.51 1.81
N ASP A 33 -19.02 -7.36 0.77
CA ASP A 33 -18.68 -6.55 -0.39
C ASP A 33 -18.50 -5.09 0.00
N ASN A 34 -19.40 -4.54 0.83
CA ASN A 34 -19.28 -3.19 1.38
C ASN A 34 -17.99 -3.02 2.21
N LEU A 35 -17.64 -4.00 3.05
CA LEU A 35 -16.39 -3.98 3.80
C LEU A 35 -15.17 -3.99 2.87
N LEU A 36 -15.15 -4.87 1.87
CA LEU A 36 -14.05 -4.98 0.90
C LEU A 36 -13.90 -3.72 0.04
N LEU A 37 -15.01 -3.07 -0.33
CA LEU A 37 -15.02 -1.78 -1.00
C LEU A 37 -14.37 -0.70 -0.13
N ASN A 38 -14.76 -0.59 1.14
CA ASN A 38 -14.17 0.37 2.08
C ASN A 38 -12.66 0.15 2.26
N ILE A 39 -12.21 -1.11 2.38
CA ILE A 39 -10.78 -1.45 2.44
C ILE A 39 -10.07 -1.03 1.14
N ARG A 40 -10.70 -1.27 -0.02
CA ARG A 40 -10.14 -0.91 -1.33
C ARG A 40 -10.00 0.61 -1.47
N ASP A 41 -11.00 1.37 -1.06
CA ASP A 41 -10.99 2.84 -1.12
C ASP A 41 -9.97 3.44 -0.15
N GLY A 42 -9.82 2.84 1.03
CA GLY A 42 -8.72 3.14 1.96
C GLY A 42 -7.34 2.98 1.31
N ARG A 43 -7.13 1.94 0.51
CA ARG A 43 -5.86 1.75 -0.24
C ARG A 43 -5.63 2.85 -1.27
N TYR A 44 -6.66 3.27 -2.00
CA TYR A 44 -6.56 4.39 -2.96
C TYR A 44 -6.17 5.69 -2.27
N LEU A 45 -6.85 6.04 -1.18
CA LEU A 45 -6.57 7.25 -0.41
C LEU A 45 -5.15 7.23 0.17
N ARG A 46 -4.77 6.10 0.76
CA ARG A 46 -3.44 5.90 1.32
C ARG A 46 -2.35 6.05 0.27
N ALA A 47 -2.52 5.45 -0.91
CA ALA A 47 -1.57 5.60 -2.01
C ALA A 47 -1.42 7.07 -2.42
N LYS A 48 -2.52 7.80 -2.64
CA LYS A 48 -2.48 9.24 -2.95
C LYS A 48 -1.72 10.05 -1.89
N ASN A 49 -1.95 9.76 -0.61
CA ASN A 49 -1.24 10.42 0.49
C ASN A 49 0.27 10.14 0.46
N MET A 50 0.68 8.91 0.12
CA MET A 50 2.10 8.58 -0.06
C MET A 50 2.73 9.37 -1.21
N LEU A 51 2.03 9.51 -2.35
CA LEU A 51 2.51 10.31 -3.49
C LEU A 51 2.65 11.80 -3.12
N LEU A 52 1.70 12.35 -2.35
CA LEU A 52 1.80 13.73 -1.84
C LEU A 52 3.04 13.92 -0.95
N LYS A 53 3.36 12.94 -0.09
CA LYS A 53 4.58 12.97 0.74
C LYS A 53 5.84 12.90 -0.12
N LEU A 54 5.88 11.99 -1.10
CA LEU A 54 6.99 11.90 -2.06
C LEU A 54 7.23 13.21 -2.82
N ASN A 55 6.16 13.88 -3.24
CA ASN A 55 6.26 15.19 -3.90
C ASN A 55 6.90 16.25 -2.98
N LYS A 56 6.53 16.30 -1.70
CA LYS A 56 7.16 17.20 -0.70
C LYS A 56 8.64 16.90 -0.49
N LEU A 57 9.06 15.65 -0.72
CA LEU A 57 10.46 15.22 -0.66
C LEU A 57 11.22 15.49 -1.97
N LYS A 58 10.60 16.15 -2.95
CA LYS A 58 11.14 16.41 -4.30
C LYS A 58 11.40 15.13 -5.11
N VAL A 59 10.62 14.08 -4.85
CA VAL A 59 10.65 12.79 -5.54
C VAL A 59 9.28 12.53 -6.20
N PRO A 60 8.86 13.33 -7.19
CA PRO A 60 7.50 13.23 -7.72
C PRO A 60 7.29 11.93 -8.49
N ILE A 61 6.13 11.30 -8.27
CA ILE A 61 5.62 10.14 -9.00
C ILE A 61 4.21 10.48 -9.48
N LYS A 62 3.92 10.23 -10.75
CA LYS A 62 2.59 10.45 -11.34
C LYS A 62 1.61 9.36 -10.90
N TRP A 63 0.36 9.76 -10.64
CA TRP A 63 -0.70 8.83 -10.26
C TRP A 63 -0.93 7.76 -11.33
N GLU A 64 -0.97 8.17 -12.59
CA GLU A 64 -1.24 7.33 -13.74
C GLU A 64 -0.19 6.22 -13.91
N HIS A 65 1.06 6.52 -13.55
CA HIS A 65 2.15 5.53 -13.58
C HIS A 65 1.91 4.45 -12.53
N VAL A 66 1.57 4.85 -11.30
CA VAL A 66 1.30 3.91 -10.20
C VAL A 66 0.09 3.03 -10.49
N THR A 67 -0.98 3.60 -11.04
CA THR A 67 -2.18 2.82 -11.43
C THR A 67 -1.89 1.88 -12.60
N LYS A 68 -1.08 2.30 -13.58
CA LYS A 68 -0.65 1.42 -14.67
C LYS A 68 0.14 0.21 -14.15
N ILE A 69 1.01 0.40 -13.16
CA ILE A 69 1.76 -0.70 -12.52
C ILE A 69 0.84 -1.62 -11.73
N ALA A 70 -0.16 -1.07 -11.04
CA ALA A 70 -1.11 -1.85 -10.26
C ALA A 70 -2.04 -2.70 -11.14
N GLY A 71 -2.43 -2.18 -12.30
CA GLY A 71 -3.40 -2.78 -13.21
C GLY A 71 -4.81 -2.24 -13.03
N ASP A 72 -5.65 -2.45 -14.03
CA ASP A 72 -7.01 -1.91 -14.08
C ASP A 72 -7.88 -2.45 -12.93
N GLY A 73 -8.56 -1.54 -12.22
CA GLY A 73 -9.39 -1.88 -11.07
C GLY A 73 -8.63 -2.26 -9.79
N VAL A 74 -7.30 -2.33 -9.83
CA VAL A 74 -6.46 -2.71 -8.68
C VAL A 74 -6.08 -1.48 -7.87
N ALA A 75 -6.50 -1.44 -6.60
CA ALA A 75 -6.08 -0.38 -5.70
C ALA A 75 -4.57 -0.43 -5.45
N PRO A 76 -3.82 0.66 -5.69
CA PRO A 76 -2.38 0.66 -5.50
C PRO A 76 -1.97 0.38 -4.05
N GLY A 77 -0.85 -0.33 -3.90
CA GLY A 77 -0.22 -0.61 -2.61
C GLY A 77 1.22 -0.12 -2.62
N ARG A 78 1.90 -0.24 -1.48
CA ARG A 78 3.28 0.22 -1.31
C ARG A 78 4.25 -0.37 -2.34
N VAL A 79 4.05 -1.63 -2.72
CA VAL A 79 4.89 -2.29 -3.72
C VAL A 79 4.74 -1.67 -5.12
N HIS A 80 3.54 -1.20 -5.50
CA HIS A 80 3.33 -0.51 -6.77
C HIS A 80 4.02 0.86 -6.78
N ILE A 81 3.99 1.58 -5.65
CA ILE A 81 4.72 2.85 -5.50
C ILE A 81 6.23 2.62 -5.51
N ALA A 82 6.72 1.57 -4.84
CA ALA A 82 8.14 1.20 -4.85
C ALA A 82 8.63 0.92 -6.28
N ARG A 83 7.85 0.18 -7.07
CA ARG A 83 8.15 -0.06 -8.50
C ARG A 83 8.16 1.24 -9.29
N ALA A 84 7.18 2.12 -9.07
CA ALA A 84 7.15 3.42 -9.75
C ALA A 84 8.39 4.28 -9.44
N LEU A 85 8.89 4.24 -8.21
CA LEU A 85 10.14 4.92 -7.83
C LEU A 85 11.36 4.37 -8.57
N VAL A 86 11.43 3.05 -8.75
CA VAL A 86 12.50 2.41 -9.53
C VAL A 86 12.39 2.79 -11.01
N GLU A 87 11.21 2.65 -11.62
CA GLU A 87 11.00 2.96 -13.04
C GLU A 87 11.21 4.45 -13.36
N ALA A 88 10.95 5.33 -12.41
CA ALA A 88 11.21 6.77 -12.54
C ALA A 88 12.69 7.14 -12.27
N GLY A 89 13.55 6.18 -11.90
CA GLY A 89 14.97 6.40 -11.65
C GLY A 89 15.31 7.10 -10.32
N HIS A 90 14.37 7.18 -9.38
CA HIS A 90 14.60 7.80 -8.07
C HIS A 90 15.37 6.89 -7.10
N VAL A 91 15.34 5.58 -7.36
CA VAL A 91 16.07 4.55 -6.62
C VAL A 91 16.47 3.42 -7.57
N GLU A 92 17.49 2.64 -7.21
CA GLU A 92 18.02 1.56 -8.06
C GLU A 92 17.18 0.28 -7.99
N ASN A 93 16.50 0.04 -6.87
CA ASN A 93 15.75 -1.20 -6.65
C ASN A 93 14.67 -1.05 -5.56
N LEU A 94 13.82 -2.06 -5.44
CA LEU A 94 12.71 -2.07 -4.48
C LEU A 94 13.19 -1.98 -3.03
N ARG A 95 14.30 -2.66 -2.68
CA ARG A 95 14.84 -2.61 -1.32
C ARG A 95 15.21 -1.18 -0.95
N GLU A 96 15.84 -0.45 -1.86
CA GLU A 96 16.16 0.96 -1.65
C GLU A 96 14.88 1.82 -1.48
N ALA A 97 13.85 1.64 -2.32
CA ALA A 97 12.57 2.35 -2.17
C ALA A 97 11.98 2.17 -0.76
N PHE A 98 11.95 0.93 -0.26
CA PHE A 98 11.44 0.64 1.08
C PHE A 98 12.33 1.24 2.17
N ASN A 99 13.65 1.06 2.07
CA ASN A 99 14.58 1.57 3.08
C ASN A 99 14.58 3.10 3.18
N ARG A 100 14.48 3.81 2.04
CA ARG A 100 14.56 5.28 2.02
C ARG A 100 13.21 5.93 2.31
N TYR A 101 12.13 5.40 1.77
CA TYR A 101 10.86 6.13 1.71
C TYR A 101 9.66 5.41 2.33
N LEU A 102 9.52 4.09 2.10
CA LEU A 102 8.25 3.39 2.25
C LEU A 102 8.15 2.41 3.44
N TYR A 103 9.20 2.32 4.27
CA TYR A 103 9.20 1.52 5.51
C TYR A 103 8.13 2.02 6.50
N ASP A 104 7.75 1.21 7.47
CA ASP A 104 6.74 1.59 8.47
C ASP A 104 7.21 2.78 9.30
N GLY A 105 6.44 3.87 9.27
CA GLY A 105 6.85 5.15 9.87
C GLY A 105 7.85 5.97 9.04
N GLY A 106 8.18 5.53 7.82
CA GLY A 106 9.08 6.23 6.92
C GLY A 106 8.53 7.54 6.35
N PRO A 107 9.37 8.34 5.68
CA PRO A 107 9.04 9.72 5.31
C PRO A 107 7.90 9.81 4.28
N ALA A 108 7.69 8.77 3.46
CA ALA A 108 6.56 8.66 2.55
C ALA A 108 5.51 7.64 3.00
N TYR A 109 5.63 7.07 4.21
CA TYR A 109 4.64 6.17 4.77
C TYR A 109 3.34 6.91 5.09
N ALA A 110 2.20 6.34 4.73
CA ALA A 110 0.89 6.77 5.23
C ALA A 110 0.25 5.60 5.99
N MET A 111 -0.50 5.92 7.05
CA MET A 111 -1.34 4.94 7.73
C MET A 111 -2.60 4.71 6.90
#